data_AF-A0A179ESU6-F1
#
_entry.id   AF-A0A179ESU6-F1
#
_cell.length_a   1.000
_cell.length_b   1.000
_cell.length_c   1.000
_cell.angle_alpha   90.00
_cell.angle_beta   90.00
_cell.angle_gamma   90.00
#
_symmetry.space_group_name_H-M   'P 1'
#
loop_
_entity.id
_entity.type
_entity.pdbx_description
1 polymer ?
#
loop_
_entity_poly.entity_id
_entity_poly.type
_entity_poly.pdbx_seq_one_letter_code
_entity_poly.pdbx_strand_id
1 'polypeptide(L)'
;MKRIVSCLTLATTFLLLTACGNQSTNDEQTAETTSNSLAQDQSVFTGTVEEVTESDDEDQIVRVKLIDVKAKIDPENIGTSFANDGVILNAPTDKIKPNLDALSEGTEVELTLAKQPVMTMSLPPQIPGNSIIQVLAIQ
;
A
#
# COMPACT_ATOMS: atom_id res chain seq x y z
N MET A 1 -53.54 51.07 -29.92
CA MET A 1 -54.18 51.28 -28.60
C MET A 1 -53.51 50.35 -27.59
N LYS A 2 -53.17 50.88 -26.41
CA LYS A 2 -52.51 50.24 -25.25
C LYS A 2 -53.28 49.01 -24.75
N ARG A 3 -52.58 47.99 -24.21
CA ARG A 3 -52.65 47.33 -22.84
C ARG A 3 -51.54 46.24 -22.81
N ILE A 4 -50.38 46.36 -22.15
CA ILE A 4 -49.96 46.32 -20.71
C ILE A 4 -50.34 45.02 -19.95
N VAL A 5 -49.35 44.52 -19.18
CA VAL A 5 -49.34 43.65 -17.96
C VAL A 5 -48.93 42.19 -18.26
N SER A 6 -47.69 41.73 -18.03
CA SER A 6 -46.86 41.56 -16.81
C SER A 6 -47.31 40.44 -15.86
N CYS A 7 -46.53 39.34 -15.81
CA CYS A 7 -46.42 38.34 -14.71
C CYS A 7 -45.36 37.31 -15.17
N LEU A 8 -44.06 37.46 -14.87
CA LEU A 8 -43.33 37.10 -13.63
C LEU A 8 -43.51 35.63 -13.19
N THR A 9 -42.36 34.98 -12.99
CA THR A 9 -42.09 33.67 -12.34
C THR A 9 -42.33 32.42 -13.22
N LEU A 10 -41.54 31.35 -13.19
CA LEU A 10 -40.37 30.97 -12.38
C LEU A 10 -39.61 29.92 -13.22
N ALA A 11 -38.27 30.01 -13.26
CA ALA A 11 -37.43 28.97 -13.83
C ALA A 11 -37.29 27.82 -12.84
N THR A 12 -37.53 26.59 -13.28
CA THR A 12 -36.83 25.40 -12.76
C THR A 12 -36.80 24.31 -13.83
N THR A 13 -35.63 24.22 -14.45
CA THR A 13 -35.18 23.15 -15.32
C THR A 13 -35.06 21.86 -14.53
N PHE A 14 -35.71 20.78 -14.97
CA PHE A 14 -35.23 19.41 -14.74
C PHE A 14 -35.08 18.75 -16.11
N LEU A 15 -33.88 18.85 -16.66
CA LEU A 15 -33.45 18.09 -17.83
C LEU A 15 -33.24 16.64 -17.39
N LEU A 16 -34.07 15.75 -17.91
CA LEU A 16 -33.91 14.31 -17.82
C LEU A 16 -32.68 13.92 -18.66
N LEU A 17 -31.65 13.37 -18.02
CA LEU A 17 -30.55 12.72 -18.74
C LEU A 17 -31.00 11.31 -19.13
N THR A 18 -31.31 11.20 -20.41
CA THR A 18 -31.54 9.99 -21.19
C THR A 18 -30.35 9.05 -21.06
N ALA A 19 -30.55 7.89 -20.44
CA ALA A 19 -29.62 6.78 -20.48
C ALA A 19 -29.87 5.96 -21.76
N CYS A 20 -28.92 5.98 -22.71
CA CYS A 20 -28.75 4.99 -23.77
C CYS A 20 -27.37 5.20 -24.42
N GLY A 21 -26.53 4.17 -24.45
CA GLY A 21 -25.24 4.22 -25.14
C GLY A 21 -24.41 2.96 -24.95
N ASN A 22 -24.78 1.92 -25.68
CA ASN A 22 -24.15 0.60 -25.80
C ASN A 22 -22.83 0.65 -26.59
N GLN A 23 -21.81 -0.14 -26.17
CA GLN A 23 -20.96 -1.04 -27.00
C GLN A 23 -19.49 -1.11 -26.56
N SER A 24 -19.01 -2.37 -26.46
CA SER A 24 -17.71 -2.86 -25.97
C SER A 24 -16.47 -2.43 -26.75
N THR A 25 -15.35 -2.18 -26.04
CA THR A 25 -13.99 -2.64 -26.39
C THR A 25 -13.07 -2.52 -25.16
N ASN A 26 -12.19 -3.52 -24.96
CA ASN A 26 -11.13 -3.54 -23.94
C ASN A 26 -10.25 -2.29 -24.03
N ASP A 27 -9.84 -1.75 -22.88
CA ASP A 27 -8.46 -1.31 -22.62
C ASP A 27 -8.29 -0.94 -21.13
N GLU A 28 -7.28 -1.58 -20.54
CA GLU A 28 -6.38 -1.08 -19.48
C GLU A 28 -7.00 -0.24 -18.35
N GLN A 29 -7.32 -0.95 -17.24
CA GLN A 29 -7.47 -0.31 -15.94
C GLN A 29 -6.08 0.09 -15.41
N THR A 30 -5.54 1.19 -15.94
CA THR A 30 -4.53 1.99 -15.24
C THR A 30 -5.22 2.59 -14.02
N ALA A 31 -5.13 1.88 -12.90
CA ALA A 31 -5.44 2.43 -11.58
C ALA A 31 -4.26 3.33 -11.14
N GLU A 32 -4.16 4.51 -11.74
CA GLU A 32 -3.53 5.63 -11.03
C GLU A 32 -4.56 6.19 -10.05
N THR A 33 -4.28 6.09 -8.75
CA THR A 33 -4.44 7.17 -7.75
C THR A 33 -4.00 6.62 -6.39
N THR A 34 -2.78 6.95 -5.97
CA THR A 34 -2.42 7.55 -4.66
C THR A 34 -0.89 7.74 -4.63
N SER A 35 -0.37 8.62 -5.49
CA SER A 35 1.00 9.13 -5.38
C SER A 35 0.89 10.65 -5.27
N ASN A 36 1.21 11.20 -4.09
CA ASN A 36 2.01 12.45 -4.00
C ASN A 36 2.24 13.03 -2.59
N SER A 37 1.79 12.41 -1.48
CA SER A 37 2.10 12.96 -0.13
C SER A 37 2.76 12.00 0.85
N LEU A 38 2.90 10.70 0.53
CA LEU A 38 3.54 9.71 1.41
C LEU A 38 5.05 9.49 1.12
N ALA A 39 5.52 9.88 -0.06
CA ALA A 39 6.84 9.48 -0.58
C ALA A 39 8.07 10.16 0.07
N GLN A 40 7.90 11.20 0.91
CA GLN A 40 9.03 11.94 1.49
C GLN A 40 9.49 11.43 2.87
N ASP A 41 8.65 10.68 3.58
CA ASP A 41 8.88 10.27 4.98
C ASP A 41 8.79 8.77 5.22
N GLN A 42 8.78 7.97 4.15
CA GLN A 42 8.67 6.51 4.22
C GLN A 42 9.53 5.87 3.15
N SER A 43 9.94 4.63 3.44
CA SER A 43 10.62 3.78 2.47
C SER A 43 9.72 2.58 2.15
N VAL A 44 9.59 2.28 0.86
CA VAL A 44 8.72 1.23 0.34
C VAL A 44 9.55 0.24 -0.46
N PHE A 45 9.42 -1.04 -0.12
CA PHE A 45 10.12 -2.14 -0.75
C PHE A 45 9.13 -3.21 -1.19
N THR A 46 9.51 -4.01 -2.19
CA THR A 46 8.91 -5.33 -2.39
C THR A 46 9.89 -6.42 -2.01
N GLY A 47 9.39 -7.59 -1.66
CA GLY A 47 10.22 -8.76 -1.40
C GLY A 47 9.37 -10.03 -1.38
N THR A 48 10.03 -11.18 -1.39
CA THR A 48 9.39 -12.50 -1.36
C THR A 48 9.56 -13.10 0.02
N VAL A 49 8.48 -13.62 0.60
CA VAL A 49 8.53 -14.35 1.87
C VAL A 49 9.33 -15.63 1.69
N GLU A 50 10.39 -15.79 2.47
CA GLU A 50 11.15 -17.05 2.54
C GLU A 50 10.72 -17.88 3.76
N GLU A 51 10.49 -17.23 4.90
CA GLU A 51 10.15 -17.90 6.14
C GLU A 51 9.23 -17.03 6.99
N VAL A 52 8.24 -17.66 7.62
CA VAL A 52 7.39 -17.05 8.64
C VAL A 52 7.48 -17.90 9.91
N THR A 53 7.86 -17.28 11.01
CA THR A 53 7.88 -17.91 12.34
C THR A 53 6.98 -17.12 13.27
N GLU A 54 5.94 -17.77 13.76
CA GLU A 54 5.09 -17.23 14.81
C GLU A 54 5.76 -17.47 16.17
N SER A 55 5.81 -16.43 17.01
CA SER A 55 6.17 -16.61 18.41
C SER A 55 4.93 -17.01 19.20
N ASP A 56 5.07 -17.97 20.12
CA ASP A 56 4.03 -18.34 21.11
C ASP A 56 3.79 -17.25 22.20
N ASP A 57 4.32 -16.05 21.99
CA ASP A 57 4.30 -14.94 22.95
C ASP A 57 2.95 -14.19 22.92
N GLU A 58 2.53 -13.66 24.08
CA GLU A 58 1.32 -12.82 24.22
C GLU A 58 1.38 -11.54 23.34
N ASP A 59 2.58 -11.13 22.95
CA ASP A 59 2.84 -9.88 22.23
C ASP A 59 2.48 -9.93 20.73
N GLN A 60 2.03 -11.09 20.21
CA GLN A 60 1.58 -11.25 18.82
C GLN A 60 2.59 -10.71 17.80
N ILE A 61 3.87 -10.99 18.03
CA ILE A 61 4.96 -10.65 17.10
C ILE A 61 5.23 -11.86 16.21
N VAL A 62 5.32 -11.59 14.91
CA VAL A 62 5.66 -12.58 13.88
C VAL A 62 6.99 -12.20 13.27
N ARG A 63 7.85 -13.19 13.11
CA ARG A 63 9.13 -13.06 12.42
C ARG A 63 8.94 -13.44 10.96
N VAL A 64 9.17 -12.50 10.05
CA VAL A 64 9.06 -12.72 8.60
C VAL A 64 10.41 -12.46 7.95
N LYS A 65 11.00 -13.46 7.29
CA LYS A 65 12.20 -13.28 6.48
C LYS A 65 11.79 -13.03 5.04
N LEU A 66 12.25 -11.92 4.48
CA LEU A 66 12.05 -11.55 3.08
C LEU A 66 13.36 -11.66 2.31
N ILE A 67 13.30 -12.21 1.10
CA ILE A 67 14.39 -12.26 0.11
C ILE A 67 14.00 -11.48 -1.15
N ASP A 68 14.93 -11.35 -2.09
CA ASP A 68 14.73 -10.63 -3.36
C ASP A 68 14.19 -9.20 -3.19
N VAL A 69 14.65 -8.52 -2.13
CA VAL A 69 14.11 -7.23 -1.70
C VAL A 69 14.52 -6.12 -2.69
N LYS A 70 13.52 -5.38 -3.19
CA LYS A 70 13.72 -4.30 -4.18
C LYS A 70 13.08 -3.01 -3.69
N ALA A 71 13.77 -1.90 -3.85
CA ALA A 71 13.24 -0.58 -3.51
C ALA A 71 12.21 -0.11 -4.56
N LYS A 72 11.03 0.31 -4.08
CA LYS A 72 10.10 1.16 -4.85
C LYS A 72 10.34 2.64 -4.52
N ILE A 73 10.51 2.95 -3.24
CA ILE A 73 10.80 4.29 -2.71
C ILE A 73 11.85 4.13 -1.61
N ASP A 74 13.02 4.73 -1.75
CA ASP A 74 14.10 4.58 -0.75
C ASP A 74 14.94 5.87 -0.67
N PRO A 75 14.43 6.92 0.01
CA PRO A 75 15.11 8.21 0.08
C PRO A 75 16.47 8.14 0.79
N GLU A 76 16.65 7.17 1.70
CA GLU A 76 17.84 7.02 2.53
C GLU A 76 18.78 5.91 2.01
N ASN A 77 18.45 5.30 0.87
CA ASN A 77 19.22 4.22 0.23
C ASN A 77 19.51 3.02 1.16
N ILE A 78 18.59 2.73 2.08
CA ILE A 78 18.73 1.63 3.05
C ILE A 78 18.58 0.26 2.41
N GLY A 79 17.95 0.16 1.24
CA GLY A 79 17.73 -1.07 0.49
C GLY A 79 19.03 -1.80 0.13
N THR A 80 20.15 -1.06 0.09
CA THR A 80 21.49 -1.65 -0.11
C THR A 80 21.86 -2.68 0.96
N SER A 81 21.31 -2.57 2.17
CA SER A 81 21.55 -3.52 3.26
C SER A 81 20.77 -4.83 3.11
N PHE A 82 19.78 -4.87 2.21
CA PHE A 82 18.93 -6.06 1.99
C PHE A 82 19.37 -6.90 0.79
N ALA A 83 20.29 -6.38 -0.04
CA ALA A 83 20.55 -6.91 -1.38
C ALA A 83 21.10 -8.34 -1.44
N ASN A 84 21.80 -8.81 -0.40
CA ASN A 84 22.46 -10.12 -0.43
C ASN A 84 21.68 -11.20 0.33
N ASP A 85 21.21 -10.87 1.54
CA ASP A 85 20.65 -11.86 2.48
C ASP A 85 19.16 -11.58 2.79
N GLY A 86 18.60 -10.53 2.20
CA GLY A 86 17.25 -10.07 2.48
C GLY A 86 17.14 -9.28 3.78
N VAL A 87 15.98 -9.35 4.43
CA VAL A 87 15.69 -8.66 5.69
C VAL A 87 14.77 -9.50 6.57
N ILE A 88 14.94 -9.41 7.88
CA ILE A 88 14.04 -10.02 8.85
C ILE A 88 13.17 -8.95 9.48
N LEU A 89 11.87 -9.17 9.50
CA LEU A 89 10.89 -8.30 10.11
C LEU A 89 10.39 -8.95 11.39
N ASN A 90 10.44 -8.23 12.50
CA ASN A 90 9.76 -8.62 13.74
C ASN A 90 8.49 -7.77 13.84
N ALA A 91 7.47 -8.19 13.10
CA ALA A 91 6.26 -7.42 12.85
C ALA A 91 5.13 -7.83 13.81
N PRO A 92 4.46 -6.88 14.47
CA PRO A 92 3.20 -7.18 15.14
C PRO A 92 2.14 -7.57 14.12
N THR A 93 1.26 -8.51 14.47
CA THR A 93 0.22 -9.02 13.56
C THR A 93 -0.71 -7.91 13.02
N ASP A 94 -0.92 -6.83 13.77
CA ASP A 94 -1.76 -5.70 13.35
C ASP A 94 -1.19 -4.90 12.17
N LYS A 95 0.12 -5.00 11.92
CA LYS A 95 0.82 -4.40 10.76
C LYS A 95 0.73 -5.24 9.50
N ILE A 96 0.34 -6.51 9.62
CA ILE A 96 0.20 -7.43 8.50
C ILE A 96 -1.18 -7.26 7.87
N LYS A 97 -1.24 -7.16 6.54
CA LYS A 97 -2.46 -7.00 5.76
C LYS A 97 -2.49 -8.00 4.60
N PRO A 98 -3.67 -8.60 4.30
CA PRO A 98 -4.94 -8.44 5.01
C PRO A 98 -4.96 -9.12 6.39
N ASN A 99 -4.21 -10.20 6.56
CA ASN A 99 -4.03 -10.96 7.80
C ASN A 99 -2.74 -11.79 7.70
N LEU A 100 -2.36 -12.46 8.79
CA LEU A 100 -1.16 -13.30 8.86
C LEU A 100 -1.20 -14.48 7.89
N ASP A 101 -2.37 -15.12 7.74
CA ASP A 101 -2.56 -16.30 6.87
C ASP A 101 -2.23 -16.02 5.39
N ALA A 102 -2.21 -14.75 4.99
CA ALA A 102 -1.80 -14.33 3.66
C ALA A 102 -0.28 -14.35 3.43
N LEU A 103 0.54 -14.53 4.47
CA LEU A 103 1.99 -14.62 4.39
C LEU A 103 2.44 -16.08 4.43
N SER A 104 2.58 -16.70 3.26
CA SER A 104 3.24 -17.99 3.10
C SER A 104 4.54 -17.86 2.33
N GLU A 105 5.44 -18.83 2.45
CA GLU A 105 6.64 -18.92 1.60
C GLU A 105 6.27 -18.73 0.11
N GLY A 106 7.07 -17.94 -0.60
CA GLY A 106 6.85 -17.56 -2.00
C GLY A 106 5.89 -16.39 -2.22
N THR A 107 5.20 -15.89 -1.19
CA THR A 107 4.31 -14.72 -1.31
C THR A 107 5.13 -13.46 -1.56
N GLU A 108 4.76 -12.67 -2.56
CA GLU A 108 5.32 -11.34 -2.72
C GLU A 108 4.61 -10.36 -1.77
N VAL A 109 5.38 -9.47 -1.14
CA VAL A 109 4.86 -8.47 -0.21
C VAL A 109 5.36 -7.08 -0.58
N GLU A 110 4.55 -6.07 -0.27
CA GLU A 110 4.98 -4.69 -0.16
C GLU A 110 5.23 -4.34 1.31
N LEU A 111 6.46 -3.92 1.60
CA LEU A 111 6.93 -3.51 2.92
C LEU A 111 7.03 -1.99 2.96
N THR A 112 6.30 -1.37 3.90
CA THR A 112 6.40 0.06 4.19
C THR A 112 7.09 0.28 5.53
N LEU A 113 8.18 1.05 5.53
CA LEU A 113 9.00 1.39 6.69
C LEU A 113 8.98 2.89 6.94
N ALA A 114 9.27 3.28 8.19
CA ALA A 114 9.64 4.65 8.50
C ALA A 114 10.86 5.09 7.66
N LYS A 115 10.99 6.40 7.37
CA LYS A 115 12.11 6.97 6.59
C LYS A 115 13.48 6.44 6.98
N GLN A 116 13.77 6.43 8.28
CA GLN A 116 15.02 5.95 8.87
C GLN A 116 14.67 4.87 9.91
N PRO A 117 14.42 3.63 9.46
CA PRO A 117 14.03 2.56 10.36
C PRO A 117 15.24 2.15 11.21
N VAL A 118 14.99 1.77 12.46
CA VAL A 118 16.02 1.13 13.27
C VAL A 118 16.26 -0.26 12.70
N MET A 119 17.52 -0.64 12.54
CA MET A 119 17.91 -1.96 12.05
C MET A 119 19.13 -2.49 12.81
N THR A 120 19.25 -3.80 12.92
CA THR A 120 20.46 -4.44 13.47
C THR A 120 21.60 -4.43 12.46
N MET A 121 22.84 -4.50 12.95
CA MET A 121 24.04 -4.66 12.10
C MET A 121 24.34 -6.13 11.75
N SER A 122 23.30 -6.97 11.65
CA SER A 122 23.41 -8.40 11.30
C SER A 122 23.24 -8.62 9.79
N LEU A 123 23.51 -9.85 9.34
CA LEU A 123 23.27 -10.31 7.97
C LEU A 123 22.36 -11.56 8.02
N PRO A 124 21.09 -11.47 7.58
CA PRO A 124 20.40 -10.25 7.17
C PRO A 124 20.12 -9.29 8.36
N PRO A 125 19.93 -7.99 8.10
CA PRO A 125 19.50 -7.03 9.11
C PRO A 125 18.08 -7.38 9.61
N GLN A 126 17.80 -7.03 10.86
CA GLN A 126 16.49 -7.23 11.49
C GLN A 126 15.84 -5.87 11.77
N ILE A 127 14.54 -5.76 11.51
CA ILE A 127 13.73 -4.56 11.70
C ILE A 127 12.69 -4.81 12.79
N PRO A 128 12.69 -4.04 13.88
CA PRO A 128 11.67 -4.11 14.92
C PRO A 128 10.35 -3.47 14.48
N GLY A 129 9.24 -3.94 15.07
CA GLY A 129 7.88 -3.54 14.74
C GLY A 129 7.58 -2.03 14.76
N ASN A 130 8.27 -1.25 15.61
CA ASN A 130 8.09 0.20 15.68
C ASN A 130 8.59 0.94 14.42
N SER A 131 9.45 0.29 13.63
CA SER A 131 9.96 0.81 12.36
C SER A 131 9.13 0.34 11.16
N ILE A 132 8.21 -0.60 11.38
CA ILE A 132 7.34 -1.20 10.36
C ILE A 132 6.00 -0.46 10.39
N ILE A 133 5.68 0.16 9.25
CA ILE A 133 4.40 0.83 9.05
C ILE A 133 3.37 -0.19 8.58
N GLN A 134 3.73 -1.04 7.62
CA GLN A 134 2.84 -2.06 7.05
C GLN A 134 3.63 -3.17 6.34
N VAL A 135 3.08 -4.39 6.38
CA VAL A 135 3.44 -5.50 5.50
C VAL A 135 2.17 -5.92 4.76
N LEU A 136 2.14 -5.71 3.44
CA LEU A 136 0.98 -5.99 2.60
C LEU A 136 1.29 -7.15 1.66
N ALA A 137 0.54 -8.25 1.75
CA ALA A 137 0.63 -9.33 0.76
C ALA A 137 0.09 -8.85 -0.60
N ILE A 138 0.86 -9.06 -1.66
CA ILE A 138 0.51 -8.76 -3.05
C ILE A 138 0.54 -10.09 -3.83
N GLN A 139 -0.63 -10.60 -4.18
CA GLN A 139 -0.78 -11.85 -4.93
C GLN A 139 -0.47 -11.66 -6.42
#